data_AF-A0A484CQ76-F1
#
_entry.id   AF-A0A484CQ76-F1
#
_cell.length_a   1.000
_cell.length_b   1.000
_cell.length_c   1.000
_cell.angle_alpha   90.00
_cell.angle_beta   90.00
_cell.angle_gamma   90.00
#
_symmetry.space_group_name_H-M   'P 1'
#
loop_
_entity.id
_entity.type
_entity.pdbx_description
1 polymer ?
#
loop_
_entity_poly.entity_id
_entity_poly.type
_entity_poly.pdbx_seq_one_letter_code
_entity_poly.pdbx_strand_id
1 'polypeptide(L)'
;MRGSGIYTPFSATYHHAQKGDPEEGRLLVARVPVLDPLWVGKSVTTKEGVVRSESTSSTATDSGFCNQESCSDSPPPENASSVPPSSATFISSMMFDPFTFVLLNETEGKVNVCNGTFCCHLQYRRLPQGDSKEHYALGAFAGTHTVDGRYALQVCALVRCAGLDASSCGQEVEEAESKMDFLLEGKFGTRYVYPSILASKMVLEQPEHLETTADGRVTMKHSNMTGGLVTACLYGRMYHLDNE
;
A
#
# COMPACT_ATOMS: atom_id res chain seq x y z
N MET A 1 24.37 3.70 12.85
CA MET A 1 23.21 2.82 13.14
C MET A 1 22.43 3.46 14.28
N ARG A 2 21.17 3.86 14.08
CA ARG A 2 20.42 4.71 15.04
C ARG A 2 19.01 4.23 15.36
N GLY A 3 18.69 2.94 15.17
CA GLY A 3 17.38 2.37 15.48
C GLY A 3 17.48 1.05 16.24
N SER A 4 16.70 0.89 17.31
CA SER A 4 16.64 -0.34 18.10
C SER A 4 15.22 -0.54 18.65
N GLY A 5 14.78 -1.78 18.84
CA GLY A 5 13.45 -2.03 19.37
C GLY A 5 13.14 -3.48 19.68
N ILE A 6 12.02 -3.66 20.38
CA ILE A 6 11.39 -4.92 20.76
C ILE A 6 10.01 -4.90 20.10
N TYR A 7 9.76 -5.85 19.20
CA TYR A 7 8.56 -5.88 18.36
C TYR A 7 7.74 -7.15 18.62
N THR A 8 6.42 -6.99 18.70
CA THR A 8 5.44 -8.07 18.79
C THR A 8 4.38 -7.86 17.69
N PRO A 9 3.50 -8.83 17.41
CA PRO A 9 2.45 -8.66 16.40
C PRO A 9 1.49 -7.48 16.64
N PHE A 10 1.44 -6.95 17.87
CA PHE A 10 0.48 -5.92 18.29
C PHE A 10 1.11 -4.78 19.09
N SER A 11 2.43 -4.74 19.23
CA SER A 11 3.12 -3.63 19.93
C SER A 11 4.57 -3.49 19.49
N ALA A 12 5.09 -2.27 19.61
CA ALA A 12 6.50 -1.97 19.40
C ALA A 12 7.01 -1.10 20.55
N THR A 13 8.11 -1.49 21.19
CA THR A 13 8.88 -0.65 22.11
C THR A 13 10.22 -0.36 21.46
N TYR A 14 10.44 0.87 21.02
CA TYR A 14 11.60 1.20 20.18
C TYR A 14 12.20 2.55 20.54
N HIS A 15 13.40 2.77 20.04
CA HIS A 15 14.06 4.06 20.03
C HIS A 15 14.75 4.28 18.69
N HIS A 16 14.59 5.48 18.15
CA HIS A 16 15.37 5.98 17.05
C HIS A 16 16.11 7.26 17.51
N ALA A 17 17.43 7.29 17.39
CA ALA A 17 18.24 8.44 17.76
C ALA A 17 18.17 9.49 16.66
N GLN A 18 17.70 10.69 17.00
CA GLN A 18 17.54 11.81 16.08
C GLN A 18 18.85 12.56 15.88
N LYS A 19 18.93 13.32 14.79
CA LYS A 19 20.07 14.21 14.57
C LYS A 19 20.10 15.29 15.65
N GLY A 20 21.20 15.35 16.40
CA GLY A 20 21.37 16.27 17.53
C GLY A 20 21.16 15.62 18.90
N ASP A 21 20.68 14.37 18.95
CA ASP A 21 20.67 13.60 20.18
C ASP A 21 22.11 13.29 20.65
N PRO A 22 22.35 13.14 21.97
CA PRO A 22 23.64 12.70 22.50
C PRO A 22 24.07 11.35 21.90
N GLU A 23 25.37 11.18 21.66
CA GLU A 23 25.96 9.93 21.17
C GLU A 23 26.11 8.90 22.31
N GLU A 24 24.99 8.48 22.88
CA GLU A 24 24.93 7.56 24.01
C GLU A 24 24.19 6.26 23.66
N GLY A 25 24.55 5.18 24.35
CA GLY A 25 23.79 3.93 24.28
C GLY A 25 22.43 4.06 24.96
N ARG A 26 21.41 3.35 24.46
CA ARG A 26 20.07 3.33 25.06
C ARG A 26 19.62 1.92 25.40
N LEU A 27 19.25 1.70 26.67
CA LEU A 27 18.66 0.45 27.15
C LEU A 27 17.14 0.48 26.95
N LEU A 28 16.59 -0.51 26.26
CA LEU A 28 15.16 -0.74 26.10
C LEU A 28 14.75 -2.00 26.85
N VAL A 29 13.68 -1.92 27.63
CA VAL A 29 13.12 -3.06 28.38
C VAL A 29 11.62 -3.10 28.15
N ALA A 30 11.10 -4.25 27.73
CA ALA A 30 9.67 -4.47 27.53
C ALA A 30 9.27 -5.88 28.01
N ARG A 31 8.04 -6.02 28.47
CA ARG A 31 7.44 -7.35 28.71
C ARG A 31 6.84 -7.86 27.42
N VAL A 32 7.31 -9.01 26.95
CA VAL A 32 6.82 -9.65 25.73
C VAL A 32 5.94 -10.84 26.12
N PRO A 33 4.68 -10.89 25.65
CA PRO A 33 3.82 -12.03 25.90
C PRO A 33 4.31 -13.25 25.12
N VAL A 34 4.17 -14.43 25.73
CA VAL A 34 4.39 -15.70 25.04
C VAL A 34 3.16 -15.95 24.16
N LEU A 35 3.38 -15.99 22.84
CA LEU A 35 2.31 -16.29 21.89
C LEU A 35 1.93 -17.76 22.02
N ASP A 36 0.64 -18.04 22.15
CA ASP A 36 0.11 -19.40 22.07
C ASP A 36 0.40 -19.96 20.66
N PRO A 37 0.93 -21.19 20.51
CA PRO A 37 1.14 -21.82 19.20
C PRO A 37 -0.10 -21.79 18.29
N LEU A 38 -1.31 -21.76 18.87
CA LEU A 38 -2.58 -21.69 18.14
C LEU A 38 -2.85 -20.31 17.50
N TRP A 39 -2.18 -19.24 17.95
CA TRP A 39 -2.29 -17.90 17.35
C TRP A 39 -1.51 -17.76 16.05
N VAL A 40 -0.55 -18.65 15.79
CA VAL A 40 0.26 -18.64 14.56
C VAL A 40 -0.59 -18.96 13.32
N GLY A 41 -1.80 -19.54 13.49
CA GLY A 41 -2.70 -19.91 12.39
C GLY A 41 -4.04 -19.16 12.32
N LYS A 42 -4.33 -18.25 13.26
CA LYS A 42 -5.59 -17.50 13.31
C LYS A 42 -5.33 -16.01 13.16
N SER A 43 -5.36 -15.54 11.91
CA SER A 43 -5.71 -14.14 11.64
C SER A 43 -6.99 -13.78 12.41
N VAL A 44 -6.99 -12.58 12.97
CA VAL A 44 -7.99 -12.03 13.88
C VAL A 44 -9.38 -12.07 13.23
N THR A 45 -10.17 -13.09 13.55
CA THR A 45 -11.63 -13.03 13.43
C THR A 45 -12.22 -12.80 14.81
N THR A 46 -12.52 -11.54 15.14
CA THR A 46 -13.54 -11.21 16.12
C THR A 46 -14.88 -11.64 15.54
N LYS A 47 -15.46 -12.73 16.07
CA LYS A 47 -16.84 -13.13 15.79
C LYS A 47 -17.70 -12.82 17.01
N GLU A 48 -18.75 -12.04 16.80
CA GLU A 48 -20.11 -12.15 17.34
C GLU A 48 -20.98 -11.16 16.52
N GLY A 49 -22.12 -11.49 15.91
CA GLY A 49 -23.00 -12.64 16.11
C GLY A 49 -23.83 -13.05 14.88
N VAL A 50 -24.11 -14.35 14.86
CA VAL A 50 -25.42 -15.03 14.74
C VAL A 50 -26.45 -14.54 13.70
N VAL A 51 -26.53 -15.36 12.62
CA VAL A 51 -27.73 -15.99 12.00
C VAL A 51 -28.81 -15.09 11.37
N ARG A 52 -28.99 -15.23 10.04
CA ARG A 52 -30.16 -15.92 9.45
C ARG A 52 -29.95 -16.26 7.98
N SER A 53 -29.82 -17.56 7.71
CA SER A 53 -29.94 -18.13 6.37
C SER A 53 -31.42 -18.31 6.04
N GLU A 54 -31.85 -17.82 4.90
CA GLU A 54 -32.93 -18.38 4.07
C GLU A 54 -33.12 -17.48 2.84
N SER A 55 -33.02 -18.04 1.63
CA SER A 55 -33.98 -17.85 0.54
C SER A 55 -33.50 -18.56 -0.73
N THR A 56 -34.06 -19.76 -0.93
CA THR A 56 -34.71 -20.23 -2.15
C THR A 56 -34.17 -19.78 -3.52
N SER A 57 -33.59 -20.79 -4.19
CA SER A 57 -33.54 -21.00 -5.63
C SER A 57 -34.88 -20.72 -6.33
N SER A 58 -34.84 -19.99 -7.45
CA SER A 58 -35.88 -20.03 -8.47
C SER A 58 -35.24 -19.99 -9.88
N THR A 59 -35.35 -21.15 -10.53
CA THR A 59 -35.69 -21.41 -11.94
C THR A 59 -35.26 -20.46 -13.06
N ALA A 60 -34.57 -21.07 -14.03
CA ALA A 60 -34.39 -20.64 -15.41
C ALA A 60 -35.60 -20.97 -16.30
N THR A 61 -35.90 -20.06 -17.24
CA THR A 61 -36.41 -20.19 -18.63
C THR A 61 -36.75 -18.75 -19.04
N ASP A 62 -36.49 -18.23 -20.24
CA ASP A 62 -36.79 -18.84 -21.53
C ASP A 62 -35.97 -18.17 -22.65
N SER A 63 -35.78 -18.99 -23.66
CA SER A 63 -35.11 -18.84 -24.94
C SER A 63 -35.75 -17.84 -25.91
N GLY A 64 -34.92 -17.24 -26.77
CA GLY A 64 -35.34 -16.49 -27.95
C GLY A 64 -34.18 -16.32 -28.92
N PHE A 65 -34.03 -17.29 -29.84
CA PHE A 65 -33.04 -17.28 -30.91
C PHE A 65 -33.54 -16.52 -32.16
N CYS A 66 -32.66 -15.67 -32.70
CA CYS A 66 -32.40 -15.25 -34.09
C CYS A 66 -33.49 -14.70 -35.03
N ASN A 67 -33.15 -13.60 -35.73
CA ASN A 67 -32.80 -13.67 -37.16
C ASN A 67 -31.94 -12.49 -37.65
N GLN A 68 -31.04 -12.82 -38.59
CA GLN A 68 -30.22 -11.93 -39.41
C GLN A 68 -31.09 -11.03 -40.30
N GLU A 69 -30.67 -9.77 -40.49
CA GLU A 69 -30.24 -9.26 -41.81
C GLU A 69 -29.77 -7.78 -41.73
N SER A 70 -28.90 -7.45 -42.68
CA SER A 70 -28.45 -6.12 -43.09
C SER A 70 -27.21 -5.53 -42.40
N CYS A 71 -26.05 -5.94 -42.91
CA CYS A 71 -24.86 -5.09 -42.94
C CYS A 71 -25.13 -3.87 -43.83
N SER A 72 -24.92 -2.67 -43.31
CA SER A 72 -24.74 -1.47 -44.13
C SER A 72 -23.72 -0.58 -43.43
N ASP A 73 -22.64 -0.33 -44.16
CA ASP A 73 -21.54 0.55 -43.82
C ASP A 73 -22.02 1.95 -43.41
N SER A 74 -21.53 2.42 -42.27
CA SER A 74 -21.54 3.84 -41.93
C SER A 74 -20.29 4.13 -41.09
N PRO A 75 -19.49 5.15 -41.45
CA PRO A 75 -18.26 5.46 -40.74
C PRO A 75 -18.58 6.02 -39.34
N PRO A 76 -17.81 5.69 -38.29
CA PRO A 76 -18.08 6.24 -36.96
C PRO A 76 -17.74 7.74 -36.94
N PRO A 77 -18.58 8.58 -36.32
CA PRO A 77 -18.24 9.96 -36.07
C PRO A 77 -17.12 10.04 -35.03
N GLU A 78 -16.12 10.88 -35.31
CA GLU A 78 -15.17 11.36 -34.33
C GLU A 78 -15.92 12.07 -33.19
N ASN A 79 -16.01 11.45 -32.01
CA ASN A 79 -15.90 12.16 -30.74
C ASN A 79 -15.83 11.22 -29.53
N ALA A 80 -14.80 11.48 -28.73
CA ALA A 80 -14.76 11.31 -27.28
C ALA A 80 -15.08 9.92 -26.72
N SER A 81 -14.12 8.99 -26.88
CA SER A 81 -13.88 8.01 -25.81
C SER A 81 -13.31 8.78 -24.62
N SER A 82 -14.19 9.28 -23.75
CA SER A 82 -13.85 9.80 -22.44
C SER A 82 -13.40 8.65 -21.55
N VAL A 83 -12.21 8.13 -21.83
CA VAL A 83 -11.38 7.51 -20.80
C VAL A 83 -11.11 8.64 -19.81
N PRO A 84 -11.44 8.50 -18.50
CA PRO A 84 -11.04 9.51 -17.53
C PRO A 84 -9.53 9.71 -17.68
N PRO A 85 -9.00 10.94 -17.58
CA PRO A 85 -7.58 11.17 -17.78
C PRO A 85 -6.85 10.25 -16.82
N SER A 86 -6.18 9.23 -17.37
CA SER A 86 -5.27 8.40 -16.60
C SER A 86 -4.28 9.39 -16.02
N SER A 87 -4.37 9.63 -14.71
CA SER A 87 -3.40 10.44 -13.99
C SER A 87 -2.02 9.99 -14.44
N ALA A 88 -1.27 10.90 -15.09
CA ALA A 88 -0.05 10.54 -15.79
C ALA A 88 0.92 9.86 -14.82
N THR A 89 1.31 8.62 -15.13
CA THR A 89 2.30 7.90 -14.35
C THR A 89 3.69 8.36 -14.74
N PHE A 90 4.63 8.30 -13.80
CA PHE A 90 6.04 8.62 -14.03
C PHE A 90 6.93 7.59 -13.34
N ILE A 91 8.18 7.48 -13.80
CA ILE A 91 9.16 6.59 -13.20
C ILE A 91 10.08 7.43 -12.31
N SER A 92 10.31 6.96 -11.08
CA SER A 92 11.28 7.55 -10.16
C SER A 92 12.00 6.46 -9.38
N SER A 93 13.21 6.76 -8.93
CA SER A 93 14.04 5.82 -8.18
C SER A 93 13.68 5.84 -6.70
N MET A 94 13.43 4.66 -6.13
CA MET A 94 13.31 4.46 -4.67
C MET A 94 14.21 3.28 -4.30
N MET A 95 15.22 3.52 -3.44
CA MET A 95 16.26 2.53 -3.13
C MET A 95 16.90 1.95 -4.40
N PHE A 96 17.25 2.80 -5.37
CA PHE A 96 17.84 2.40 -6.68
C PHE A 96 16.93 1.59 -7.61
N ASP A 97 15.70 1.26 -7.21
CA ASP A 97 14.75 0.54 -8.04
C ASP A 97 13.82 1.50 -8.80
N PRO A 98 13.51 1.25 -10.08
CA PRO A 98 12.65 2.10 -10.89
C PRO A 98 11.16 1.84 -10.59
N PHE A 99 10.63 2.56 -9.61
CA PHE A 99 9.20 2.49 -9.27
C PHE A 99 8.36 3.25 -10.29
N THR A 100 7.19 2.69 -10.63
CA THR A 100 6.15 3.40 -11.39
C THR A 100 5.24 4.11 -10.39
N PHE A 101 5.18 5.43 -10.46
CA PHE A 101 4.43 6.27 -9.53
C PHE A 101 3.27 7.01 -10.19
N VAL A 102 2.29 7.39 -9.38
CA VAL A 102 1.21 8.33 -9.70
C VAL A 102 1.06 9.34 -8.56
N LEU A 103 1.00 10.63 -8.88
CA LEU A 103 0.82 11.70 -7.88
C LEU A 103 -0.61 11.71 -7.33
N LEU A 104 -0.73 12.01 -6.04
CA LEU A 104 -1.99 12.31 -5.39
C LEU A 104 -2.24 13.83 -5.50
N ASN A 105 -3.03 14.26 -6.49
CA ASN A 105 -3.28 15.69 -6.69
C ASN A 105 -4.38 16.21 -5.76
N GLU A 106 -5.43 15.40 -5.56
CA GLU A 106 -6.60 15.77 -4.77
C GLU A 106 -6.39 15.52 -3.28
N THR A 107 -7.21 16.16 -2.44
CA THR A 107 -7.22 15.93 -0.98
C THR A 107 -7.78 14.57 -0.60
N GLU A 108 -8.65 13.99 -1.41
CA GLU A 108 -9.19 12.64 -1.24
C GLU A 108 -9.42 11.99 -2.61
N GLY A 109 -9.38 10.66 -2.66
CA GLY A 109 -9.64 9.97 -3.91
C GLY A 109 -9.26 8.50 -3.91
N LYS A 110 -9.39 7.90 -5.09
CA LYS A 110 -8.96 6.54 -5.39
C LYS A 110 -7.99 6.60 -6.55
N VAL A 111 -6.79 6.07 -6.36
CA VAL A 111 -5.75 5.99 -7.40
C VAL A 111 -5.23 4.56 -7.49
N ASN A 112 -4.71 4.22 -8.66
CA ASN A 112 -4.07 2.93 -8.89
C ASN A 112 -2.86 3.12 -9.80
N VAL A 113 -1.87 2.25 -9.64
CA VAL A 113 -0.67 2.21 -10.48
C VAL A 113 -0.19 0.78 -10.60
N CYS A 114 0.31 0.42 -11.77
CA CYS A 114 0.79 -0.94 -12.04
C CYS A 114 2.23 -0.89 -12.56
N ASN A 115 2.99 -1.94 -12.24
CA ASN A 115 4.27 -2.23 -12.86
C ASN A 115 4.17 -3.63 -13.49
N GLY A 116 4.02 -3.66 -14.83
CA GLY A 116 3.63 -4.87 -15.55
C GLY A 116 2.24 -5.34 -15.12
N THR A 117 2.14 -6.58 -14.63
CA THR A 117 0.89 -7.20 -14.16
C THR A 117 0.59 -6.97 -12.67
N PHE A 118 1.56 -6.42 -11.92
CA PHE A 118 1.40 -6.14 -10.50
C PHE A 118 0.81 -4.74 -10.31
N CYS A 119 -0.34 -4.64 -9.64
CA CYS A 119 -1.07 -3.39 -9.45
C CYS A 119 -1.27 -3.09 -7.96
N CYS A 120 -1.14 -1.81 -7.62
CA CYS A 120 -1.38 -1.25 -6.31
C CYS A 120 -2.56 -0.30 -6.37
N HIS A 121 -3.43 -0.37 -5.37
CA HIS A 121 -4.63 0.43 -5.25
C HIS A 121 -4.59 1.21 -3.94
N LEU A 122 -4.99 2.47 -4.00
CA LEU A 122 -5.04 3.35 -2.84
C LEU A 122 -6.37 4.08 -2.82
N GLN A 123 -7.07 4.01 -1.69
CA GLN A 123 -8.09 4.97 -1.31
C GLN A 123 -7.53 5.83 -0.18
N TYR A 124 -7.63 7.15 -0.30
CA TYR A 124 -7.04 8.05 0.68
C TYR A 124 -7.88 9.30 0.93
N ARG A 125 -7.66 9.90 2.10
CA ARG A 125 -8.16 11.23 2.47
C ARG A 125 -7.11 11.92 3.33
N ARG A 126 -6.57 13.03 2.84
CA ARG A 126 -5.70 13.93 3.59
C ARG A 126 -6.52 14.67 4.63
N LEU A 127 -6.01 14.73 5.85
CA LEU A 127 -6.65 15.52 6.90
C LEU A 127 -6.25 16.99 6.71
N PRO A 128 -7.22 17.94 6.82
CA PRO A 128 -6.91 19.35 6.67
C PRO A 128 -5.97 19.80 7.79
N GLN A 129 -4.72 20.08 7.44
CA GLN A 129 -3.70 20.53 8.38
C GLN A 129 -2.84 21.59 7.72
N GLY A 130 -3.28 22.85 7.83
CA GLY A 130 -2.56 24.03 7.33
C GLY A 130 -2.42 24.11 5.80
N ASP A 131 -1.54 25.00 5.35
CA ASP A 131 -1.23 25.24 3.93
C ASP A 131 -0.10 24.31 3.42
N SER A 132 -0.02 23.08 3.93
CA SER A 132 1.09 22.18 3.61
C SER A 132 1.13 21.88 2.12
N LYS A 133 2.31 22.08 1.51
CA LYS A 133 2.53 21.89 0.06
C LYS A 133 3.15 20.53 -0.27
N GLU A 134 3.04 19.59 0.65
CA GLU A 134 3.66 18.27 0.51
C GLU A 134 2.98 17.46 -0.59
N HIS A 135 3.78 16.93 -1.50
CA HIS A 135 3.30 15.98 -2.49
C HIS A 135 3.47 14.55 -2.01
N TYR A 136 2.50 13.74 -2.41
CA TYR A 136 2.47 12.31 -2.15
C TYR A 136 2.27 11.56 -3.45
N ALA A 137 2.83 10.37 -3.53
CA ALA A 137 2.67 9.48 -4.66
C ALA A 137 2.36 8.05 -4.20
N LEU A 138 1.55 7.34 -4.99
CA LEU A 138 1.43 5.89 -4.91
C LEU A 138 2.41 5.27 -5.91
N GLY A 139 3.23 4.32 -5.47
CA GLY A 139 4.20 3.61 -6.28
C GLY A 139 3.95 2.10 -6.30
N ALA A 140 4.24 1.49 -7.46
CA ALA A 140 4.31 0.05 -7.65
C ALA A 140 5.67 -0.35 -8.23
N PHE A 141 6.23 -1.44 -7.71
CA PHE A 141 7.41 -2.10 -8.26
C PHE A 141 7.24 -3.61 -8.23
N ALA A 142 7.58 -4.27 -9.32
CA ALA A 142 7.66 -5.72 -9.43
C ALA A 142 8.91 -6.09 -10.23
N GLY A 143 9.97 -6.49 -9.54
CA GLY A 143 11.27 -6.72 -10.17
C GLY A 143 12.34 -7.17 -9.18
N THR A 144 13.58 -7.28 -9.68
CA THR A 144 14.72 -7.73 -8.87
C THR A 144 15.59 -6.54 -8.49
N HIS A 145 15.74 -6.30 -7.19
CA HIS A 145 16.71 -5.38 -6.65
C HIS A 145 18.12 -5.97 -6.80
N THR A 146 19.10 -5.14 -7.16
CA THR A 146 20.47 -5.59 -7.44
C THR A 146 21.58 -4.78 -6.78
N VAL A 147 21.26 -3.65 -6.14
CA VAL A 147 22.26 -2.79 -5.49
C VAL A 147 22.49 -3.30 -4.07
N ASP A 148 23.73 -3.50 -3.63
CA ASP A 148 24.06 -4.00 -2.28
C ASP A 148 23.37 -5.33 -1.89
N GLY A 149 22.87 -6.10 -2.88
CA GLY A 149 22.22 -7.39 -2.72
C GLY A 149 21.35 -7.74 -3.92
N ARG A 150 21.06 -9.03 -4.13
CA ARG A 150 20.14 -9.50 -5.19
C ARG A 150 18.92 -10.14 -4.56
N TYR A 151 17.74 -9.56 -4.80
CA TYR A 151 16.51 -10.07 -4.23
C TYR A 151 15.25 -9.54 -4.94
N ALA A 152 14.26 -10.41 -5.17
CA ALA A 152 13.07 -10.14 -6.00
C ALA A 152 11.86 -9.66 -5.19
N LEU A 153 11.20 -8.61 -5.67
CA LEU A 153 10.24 -7.81 -4.91
C LEU A 153 8.93 -7.59 -5.65
N GLN A 154 7.87 -7.45 -4.87
CA GLN A 154 6.62 -6.78 -5.25
C GLN A 154 6.28 -5.78 -4.15
N VAL A 155 6.13 -4.49 -4.48
CA VAL A 155 6.00 -3.42 -3.48
C VAL A 155 4.91 -2.44 -3.86
N CYS A 156 3.98 -2.21 -2.95
CA CYS A 156 3.06 -1.06 -2.99
C CYS A 156 3.50 -0.05 -1.94
N ALA A 157 3.75 1.20 -2.34
CA ALA A 157 4.23 2.23 -1.43
C ALA A 157 3.47 3.55 -1.64
N LEU A 158 2.88 4.08 -0.57
CA LEU A 158 2.42 5.46 -0.47
C LEU A 158 3.53 6.27 0.18
N VAL A 159 4.10 7.24 -0.54
CA VAL A 159 5.29 7.99 -0.08
C VAL A 159 5.07 9.50 -0.11
N ARG A 160 5.64 10.21 0.86
CA ARG A 160 5.91 11.64 0.75
C ARG A 160 7.06 11.86 -0.22
N CYS A 161 6.91 12.80 -1.15
CA CYS A 161 7.99 13.21 -2.03
C CYS A 161 8.92 14.20 -1.30
N ALA A 162 10.23 14.15 -1.58
CA ALA A 162 11.20 14.99 -0.87
C ALA A 162 11.08 16.49 -1.23
N GLY A 163 10.48 16.80 -2.39
CA GLY A 163 10.20 18.15 -2.83
C GLY A 163 8.91 18.22 -3.65
N LEU A 164 8.77 19.31 -4.40
CA LEU A 164 7.60 19.54 -5.24
C LEU A 164 7.69 18.82 -6.60
N ASP A 165 8.88 18.38 -6.99
CA ASP A 165 9.09 17.69 -8.26
C ASP A 165 8.73 16.21 -8.14
N ALA A 166 8.03 15.67 -9.14
CA ALA A 166 7.64 14.25 -9.17
C ALA A 166 8.87 13.31 -9.07
N SER A 167 10.01 13.68 -9.65
CA SER A 167 11.26 12.93 -9.56
C SER A 167 11.85 12.84 -8.15
N SER A 168 11.34 13.62 -7.19
CA SER A 168 11.74 13.54 -5.78
C SER A 168 10.99 12.47 -5.00
N CYS A 169 9.92 11.89 -5.56
CA CYS A 169 9.21 10.79 -4.93
C CYS A 169 10.08 9.52 -4.94
N GLY A 170 10.25 8.90 -3.76
CA GLY A 170 11.17 7.77 -3.56
C GLY A 170 12.54 8.16 -2.98
N GLN A 171 12.85 9.45 -2.89
CA GLN A 171 14.04 9.95 -2.19
C GLN A 171 13.84 9.92 -0.65
N GLU A 172 14.94 9.99 0.09
CA GLU A 172 14.92 9.95 1.56
C GLU A 172 14.19 11.14 2.17
N VAL A 173 13.28 10.85 3.11
CA VAL A 173 12.45 11.84 3.80
C VAL A 173 12.31 11.42 5.26
N GLU A 174 12.67 12.31 6.19
CA GLU A 174 12.59 12.04 7.64
C GLU A 174 11.35 12.64 8.31
N GLU A 175 10.84 13.75 7.76
CA GLU A 175 9.74 14.52 8.35
C GLU A 175 8.59 14.69 7.36
N ALA A 176 7.38 14.78 7.89
CA ALA A 176 6.15 15.05 7.17
C ALA A 176 5.17 15.82 8.07
N GLU A 177 4.34 16.66 7.48
CA GLU A 177 3.29 17.41 8.17
C GLU A 177 1.91 16.81 7.92
N SER A 178 1.66 16.35 6.70
CA SER A 178 0.34 15.93 6.24
C SER A 178 -0.06 14.57 6.81
N LYS A 179 -1.15 14.56 7.58
CA LYS A 179 -1.79 13.32 8.05
C LYS A 179 -2.76 12.79 7.00
N MET A 180 -2.92 11.47 6.95
CA MET A 180 -3.73 10.83 5.93
C MET A 180 -4.43 9.58 6.46
N ASP A 181 -5.74 9.48 6.20
CA ASP A 181 -6.46 8.22 6.29
C ASP A 181 -6.25 7.47 4.96
N PHE A 182 -5.94 6.18 5.02
CA PHE A 182 -5.71 5.41 3.81
C PHE A 182 -6.14 3.94 3.92
N LEU A 183 -6.41 3.36 2.76
CA LEU A 183 -6.51 1.93 2.51
C LEU A 183 -5.61 1.63 1.30
N LEU A 184 -4.51 0.92 1.57
CA LEU A 184 -3.53 0.49 0.57
C LEU A 184 -3.73 -1.01 0.30
N GLU A 185 -3.77 -1.39 -0.96
CA GLU A 185 -4.03 -2.76 -1.38
C GLU A 185 -3.16 -3.18 -2.56
N GLY A 186 -2.76 -4.43 -2.59
CA GLY A 186 -2.13 -5.06 -3.75
C GLY A 186 -2.40 -6.56 -3.79
N LYS A 187 -2.37 -7.16 -4.99
CA LYS A 187 -2.44 -8.61 -5.17
C LYS A 187 -1.04 -9.17 -5.38
N PHE A 188 -0.50 -9.80 -4.34
CA PHE A 188 0.87 -10.26 -4.30
C PHE A 188 0.97 -11.71 -4.80
N GLY A 189 2.03 -12.02 -5.53
CA GLY A 189 2.43 -13.37 -5.91
C GLY A 189 3.14 -14.13 -4.79
N THR A 190 3.11 -13.61 -3.57
CA THR A 190 3.78 -14.16 -2.38
C THR A 190 2.91 -14.00 -1.15
N ARG A 191 3.05 -14.92 -0.20
CA ARG A 191 2.47 -14.81 1.14
C ARG A 191 3.35 -13.99 2.10
N TYR A 192 4.57 -13.66 1.69
CA TYR A 192 5.56 -12.97 2.52
C TYR A 192 5.49 -11.47 2.26
N VAL A 193 4.46 -10.82 2.82
CA VAL A 193 4.22 -9.39 2.70
C VAL A 193 4.36 -8.73 4.07
N TYR A 194 5.24 -7.74 4.16
CA TYR A 194 5.57 -7.03 5.39
C TYR A 194 4.98 -5.62 5.34
N PRO A 195 3.91 -5.34 6.12
CA PRO A 195 3.33 -4.01 6.21
C PRO A 195 4.20 -3.09 7.07
N SER A 196 4.32 -1.83 6.69
CA SER A 196 4.95 -0.79 7.50
C SER A 196 4.27 0.56 7.32
N ILE A 197 4.21 1.32 8.41
CA ILE A 197 3.73 2.70 8.43
C ILE A 197 4.74 3.51 9.24
N LEU A 198 5.28 4.54 8.61
CA LEU A 198 6.25 5.45 9.21
C LEU A 198 5.67 6.86 9.16
N ALA A 199 5.45 7.43 10.34
CA ALA A 199 5.13 8.82 10.52
C ALA A 199 6.41 9.66 10.73
N SER A 200 6.23 10.97 10.63
CA SER A 200 7.25 12.01 10.79
C SER A 200 8.16 11.75 11.98
N LYS A 201 9.47 11.97 11.81
CA LYS A 201 10.52 11.75 12.81
C LYS A 201 10.65 10.28 13.23
N MET A 202 10.56 9.38 12.25
CA MET A 202 10.76 7.94 12.42
C MET A 202 9.82 7.28 13.45
N VAL A 203 8.60 7.81 13.57
CA VAL A 203 7.57 7.26 14.47
C VAL A 203 6.89 6.09 13.78
N LEU A 204 7.00 4.90 14.36
CA LEU A 204 6.31 3.69 13.89
C LEU A 204 4.84 3.75 14.29
N GLU A 205 3.96 3.51 13.31
CA GLU A 205 2.53 3.32 13.54
C GLU A 205 2.10 1.91 13.12
N GLN A 206 1.04 1.40 13.75
CA GLN A 206 0.48 0.09 13.44
C GLN A 206 -0.82 0.28 12.64
N PRO A 207 -1.04 -0.53 11.60
CA PRO A 207 -2.28 -0.46 10.85
C PRO A 207 -3.47 -0.83 11.74
N GLU A 208 -4.57 -0.09 11.62
CA GLU A 208 -5.83 -0.45 12.27
C GLU A 208 -6.37 -1.79 11.78
N HIS A 209 -6.22 -2.07 10.47
CA HIS A 209 -6.62 -3.34 9.87
C HIS A 209 -5.57 -3.82 8.87
N LEU A 210 -5.26 -5.11 8.94
CA LEU A 210 -4.40 -5.81 8.00
C LEU A 210 -5.07 -7.15 7.65
N GLU A 211 -5.40 -7.34 6.39
CA GLU A 211 -6.06 -8.55 5.92
C GLU A 211 -5.31 -9.14 4.74
N THR A 212 -5.18 -10.47 4.74
CA THR A 212 -4.66 -11.25 3.62
C THR A 212 -5.71 -12.27 3.22
N THR A 213 -6.15 -12.18 1.98
CA THR A 213 -7.14 -13.08 1.39
C THR A 213 -6.48 -14.30 0.75
N ALA A 214 -7.27 -15.36 0.50
CA ALA A 214 -6.77 -16.60 -0.08
C ALA A 214 -6.22 -16.43 -1.52
N ASP A 215 -6.67 -15.40 -2.26
CA ASP A 215 -6.19 -15.12 -3.61
C ASP A 215 -4.94 -14.21 -3.64
N GLY A 216 -4.31 -13.96 -2.48
CA GLY A 216 -3.06 -13.20 -2.36
C GLY A 216 -3.23 -11.69 -2.29
N ARG A 217 -4.47 -11.18 -2.20
CA ARG A 217 -4.71 -9.75 -1.97
C ARG A 217 -4.45 -9.41 -0.51
N VAL A 218 -3.60 -8.41 -0.30
CA VAL A 218 -3.25 -7.86 1.01
C VAL A 218 -3.77 -6.43 1.07
N THR A 219 -4.54 -6.14 2.12
CA THR A 219 -5.15 -4.83 2.35
C THR A 219 -4.70 -4.30 3.70
N MET A 220 -4.15 -3.09 3.71
CA MET A 220 -3.71 -2.38 4.91
C MET A 220 -4.47 -1.07 5.02
N LYS A 221 -5.22 -0.91 6.10
CA LYS A 221 -5.98 0.30 6.41
C LYS A 221 -5.45 0.95 7.67
N HIS A 222 -5.32 2.27 7.62
CA HIS A 222 -4.93 3.08 8.77
C HIS A 222 -5.62 4.44 8.76
N SER A 223 -5.86 4.98 9.94
CA SER A 223 -6.50 6.28 10.16
C SER A 223 -6.00 6.86 11.49
N ASN A 224 -6.39 8.10 11.81
CA ASN A 224 -6.03 8.74 13.10
C ASN A 224 -4.52 8.82 13.36
N MET A 225 -3.74 9.16 12.33
CA MET A 225 -2.28 9.25 12.45
C MET A 225 -1.82 10.20 13.56
N THR A 226 -0.77 9.79 14.29
CA THR A 226 -0.17 10.59 15.35
C THR A 226 0.67 11.73 14.78
N GLY A 227 1.38 11.51 13.67
CA GLY A 227 2.17 12.49 12.94
C GLY A 227 1.91 12.46 11.43
N GLY A 228 2.53 13.38 10.67
CA GLY A 228 2.43 13.37 9.21
C GLY A 228 3.00 12.09 8.61
N LEU A 229 2.43 11.61 7.50
CA LEU A 229 2.84 10.35 6.87
C LEU A 229 4.14 10.54 6.09
N VAL A 230 5.18 9.77 6.42
CA VAL A 230 6.39 9.68 5.59
C VAL A 230 6.20 8.60 4.54
N THR A 231 5.83 7.39 4.97
CA THR A 231 5.54 6.28 4.05
C THR A 231 4.61 5.25 4.68
N ALA A 232 3.79 4.61 3.84
CA ALA A 232 3.08 3.38 4.15
C ALA A 232 3.36 2.36 3.04
N CYS A 233 3.80 1.16 3.40
CA CYS A 233 4.32 0.19 2.45
C CYS A 233 3.79 -1.23 2.72
N LEU A 234 3.46 -1.94 1.64
CA LEU A 234 3.29 -3.39 1.63
C LEU A 234 4.47 -3.98 0.85
N TYR A 235 5.44 -4.53 1.59
CA TYR A 235 6.70 -5.00 1.03
C TYR A 235 6.70 -6.52 0.85
N GLY A 236 6.48 -6.98 -0.37
CA GLY A 236 6.41 -8.40 -0.73
C GLY A 236 7.76 -8.97 -1.17
N ARG A 237 8.21 -10.05 -0.51
CA ARG A 237 9.43 -10.80 -0.89
C ARG A 237 9.07 -11.99 -1.77
N MET A 238 9.61 -12.01 -2.99
CA MET A 238 9.48 -13.11 -3.95
C MET A 238 10.69 -14.05 -3.87
N TYR A 239 10.91 -14.66 -2.70
CA TYR A 239 12.13 -15.46 -2.43
C TYR A 239 12.48 -16.52 -3.48
N HIS A 240 11.46 -17.09 -4.15
CA HIS A 240 11.66 -18.10 -5.20
C HIS A 240 12.30 -17.54 -6.48
N LEU A 241 12.32 -16.22 -6.66
CA LEU A 241 12.87 -15.51 -7.82
C LEU A 241 14.23 -14.83 -7.52
N ASP A 242 14.79 -14.97 -6.31
CA ASP A 242 16.06 -14.30 -5.96
C ASP A 242 17.25 -14.78 -6.82
N ASN A 243 17.16 -16.00 -7.36
CA ASN A 243 18.22 -16.68 -8.14
C ASN A 243 17.89 -16.85 -9.64
N GLU A 244 16.76 -16.31 -10.10
CA GLU A 244 16.47 -16.22 -11.54
C GLU A 244 17.26 -15.06 -12.18
#